data_AF-A0A7R9R0L2-F1
#
_entry.id   AF-A0A7R9R0L2-F1
#
_cell.length_a   1.000
_cell.length_b   1.000
_cell.length_c   1.000
_cell.angle_alpha   90.00
_cell.angle_beta   90.00
_cell.angle_gamma   90.00
#
_symmetry.space_group_name_H-M   'P 1'
#
loop_
_entity.id
_entity.type
_entity.pdbx_description
1 polymer ?
#
loop_
_entity_poly.entity_id
_entity_poly.type
_entity_poly.pdbx_seq_one_letter_code
_entity_poly.pdbx_strand_id
1 'polypeptide(L)'
;MVGTGIGALNGILIKGAEPLENAHKLNAIIFDKTGTITHGKPVVTKVIVFHKFQDMRSLQRMFAVIGIAEANSQHPIGTAVCKLVDSLLHLNGNSFGKCEDFVAEPGFGIKCAIDRRVVDDIISDENFALNPQNRQNKDFEELDTKVVYLNESQTDLKLSDETFNVLIGNRKWILKHDIEVDEEVDREMTALEEDGQT
;
A
#
# COMPACT_ATOMS: atom_id res chain seq x y z
N MET A 1 3.84 -47.08 -12.83
CA MET A 1 4.03 -45.78 -12.16
C MET A 1 3.09 -44.75 -12.80
N VAL A 2 1.77 -44.85 -12.53
CA VAL A 2 0.73 -44.01 -13.16
C VAL A 2 0.44 -42.76 -12.32
N GLY A 3 0.50 -42.89 -10.99
CA GLY A 3 0.19 -41.78 -10.06
C GLY A 3 1.09 -40.56 -10.20
N THR A 4 2.38 -40.74 -10.48
CA THR A 4 3.31 -39.62 -10.70
C THR A 4 3.03 -38.89 -12.02
N GLY A 5 2.61 -39.63 -13.07
CA GLY A 5 2.23 -39.05 -14.36
C GLY A 5 0.95 -38.22 -14.28
N ILE A 6 -0.07 -38.73 -13.58
CA ILE A 6 -1.30 -37.97 -13.31
C ILE A 6 -1.01 -36.75 -12.43
N GLY A 7 -0.16 -36.89 -11.41
CA GLY A 7 0.26 -35.76 -10.58
C GLY A 7 0.89 -34.64 -11.40
N ALA A 8 1.80 -34.96 -12.30
CA ALA A 8 2.46 -33.98 -13.17
C ALA A 8 1.47 -33.25 -14.09
N LEU A 9 0.46 -33.95 -14.62
CA LEU A 9 -0.63 -33.31 -15.41
C LEU A 9 -1.46 -32.31 -14.59
N ASN A 10 -1.49 -32.46 -13.26
CA ASN A 10 -2.15 -31.56 -12.33
C ASN A 10 -1.18 -30.57 -11.66
N GLY A 11 0.05 -30.44 -12.15
CA GLY A 11 1.06 -29.52 -11.60
C GLY A 11 1.71 -29.99 -10.29
N ILE A 12 1.51 -31.24 -9.88
CA ILE A 12 2.08 -31.82 -8.66
C ILE A 12 3.28 -32.69 -9.03
N LEU A 13 4.48 -32.19 -8.76
CA LEU A 13 5.71 -32.94 -9.01
C LEU A 13 6.06 -33.85 -7.82
N ILE A 14 5.82 -35.15 -7.99
CA ILE A 14 6.13 -36.17 -6.98
C ILE A 14 7.49 -36.80 -7.29
N LYS A 15 8.47 -36.59 -6.40
CA LYS A 15 9.85 -37.10 -6.57
C LYS A 15 9.96 -38.59 -6.21
N GLY A 16 9.48 -39.47 -7.09
CA GLY A 16 9.55 -40.93 -6.94
C GLY A 16 8.29 -41.56 -6.31
N ALA A 17 8.35 -42.86 -6.01
CA ALA A 17 7.21 -43.60 -5.47
C ALA A 17 7.08 -43.49 -3.94
N GLU A 18 8.20 -43.40 -3.21
CA GLU A 18 8.24 -43.35 -1.74
C GLU A 18 7.44 -42.18 -1.14
N PRO A 19 7.53 -40.92 -1.67
CA PRO A 19 6.69 -39.83 -1.15
C PRO A 19 5.19 -40.06 -1.35
N LEU A 20 4.78 -40.73 -2.44
CA LEU A 20 3.38 -41.02 -2.72
C LEU A 20 2.81 -42.08 -1.77
N GLU A 21 3.60 -43.10 -1.43
CA GLU A 21 3.22 -44.11 -0.44
C GLU A 21 3.17 -43.54 0.98
N ASN A 22 4.13 -42.68 1.33
CA ASN A 22 4.17 -42.02 2.63
C ASN A 22 3.02 -41.01 2.80
N ALA A 23 2.60 -40.33 1.73
CA ALA A 23 1.49 -39.37 1.77
C ALA A 23 0.18 -40.00 2.26
N HIS A 24 -0.10 -41.27 1.93
CA HIS A 24 -1.29 -41.98 2.40
C HIS A 24 -1.29 -42.23 3.93
N LYS A 25 -0.12 -42.27 4.56
CA LYS A 25 0.03 -42.56 6.00
C LYS A 25 0.03 -41.30 6.86
N LEU A 26 0.00 -40.11 6.24
CA LEU A 26 0.02 -38.85 6.97
C LEU A 26 -1.30 -38.64 7.72
N ASN A 27 -1.20 -38.21 8.98
CA ASN A 27 -2.34 -37.86 9.85
C ASN A 27 -2.35 -36.38 10.25
N ALA A 28 -1.25 -35.66 10.01
CA ALA A 28 -1.07 -34.26 10.30
C ALA A 28 -0.25 -33.59 9.20
N ILE A 29 -0.59 -32.34 8.90
CA ILE A 29 0.13 -31.49 7.95
C ILE A 29 0.42 -30.17 8.66
N ILE A 30 1.69 -29.76 8.65
CA ILE A 30 2.13 -28.47 9.15
C ILE A 30 2.41 -27.61 7.93
N PHE A 31 1.71 -26.50 7.80
CA PHE A 31 1.93 -25.56 6.71
C PHE A 31 2.85 -24.44 7.17
N ASP A 32 3.81 -24.09 6.32
CA ASP A 32 4.44 -22.78 6.41
C ASP A 32 3.44 -21.71 5.95
N LYS A 33 3.51 -20.52 6.55
CA LYS A 33 2.59 -19.42 6.19
C LYS A 33 3.14 -18.66 4.98
N THR A 34 4.36 -18.14 5.09
CA THR A 34 4.89 -17.12 4.18
C THR A 34 5.40 -17.75 2.89
N GLY A 35 4.78 -17.43 1.75
CA GLY A 35 5.16 -18.00 0.46
C GLY A 35 4.56 -19.39 0.18
N THR A 36 3.84 -19.97 1.15
CA THR A 36 3.12 -21.25 1.01
C THR A 36 1.61 -21.05 1.08
N ILE A 37 1.08 -20.60 2.23
CA ILE A 37 -0.33 -20.19 2.35
C ILE A 37 -0.55 -18.79 1.78
N THR A 38 0.42 -17.89 1.99
CA THR A 38 0.37 -16.51 1.51
C THR A 38 1.35 -16.30 0.34
N HIS A 39 1.14 -15.23 -0.44
CA HIS A 39 2.01 -14.88 -1.56
C HIS A 39 3.43 -14.42 -1.16
N GLY A 40 3.72 -14.29 0.14
CA GLY A 40 5.05 -13.88 0.64
C GLY A 40 5.47 -12.46 0.27
N LYS A 41 4.52 -11.62 -0.17
CA LYS A 41 4.74 -10.21 -0.53
C LYS A 41 3.74 -9.33 0.21
N PRO A 42 4.16 -8.19 0.78
CA PRO A 42 3.24 -7.25 1.40
C PRO A 42 2.32 -6.64 0.34
N VAL A 43 1.07 -6.40 0.73
CA VAL A 43 0.04 -5.73 -0.07
C VAL A 43 -0.71 -4.79 0.89
N VAL A 44 -1.06 -3.61 0.40
CA VAL A 44 -1.88 -2.66 1.17
C VAL A 44 -3.32 -3.17 1.18
N THR A 45 -3.89 -3.40 2.37
CA THR A 45 -5.25 -3.96 2.54
C THR A 45 -6.28 -2.90 2.93
N LYS A 46 -5.84 -1.84 3.62
CA LYS A 46 -6.69 -0.77 4.13
C LYS A 46 -5.94 0.54 4.04
N VAL A 47 -6.63 1.59 3.59
CA VAL A 47 -6.17 2.97 3.64
C VAL A 47 -7.18 3.76 4.48
N ILE A 48 -6.70 4.37 5.55
CA ILE A 48 -7.55 5.18 6.43
C ILE A 48 -7.16 6.63 6.21
N VAL A 49 -8.14 7.43 5.77
CA VAL A 49 -7.97 8.85 5.49
C VAL A 49 -8.57 9.65 6.64
N PHE A 50 -7.72 10.30 7.41
CA PHE A 50 -8.12 11.05 8.61
C PHE A 50 -8.63 12.45 8.33
N HIS A 51 -8.59 12.91 7.08
CA HIS A 51 -9.02 14.24 6.68
C HIS A 51 -9.95 14.18 5.47
N LYS A 52 -11.02 14.97 5.48
CA LYS A 52 -11.94 15.01 4.34
C LYS A 52 -11.37 15.89 3.23
N PHE A 53 -11.23 15.30 2.04
CA PHE A 53 -10.92 16.05 0.84
C PHE A 53 -12.20 16.67 0.26
N GLN A 54 -12.12 17.95 -0.12
CA GLN A 54 -13.23 18.64 -0.79
C GLN A 54 -13.47 18.12 -2.21
N ASP A 55 -12.38 17.81 -2.91
CA ASP A 55 -12.40 17.36 -4.29
C ASP A 55 -11.63 16.04 -4.47
N MET A 56 -12.06 15.21 -5.42
CA MET A 56 -11.34 13.99 -5.82
C MET A 56 -9.90 14.28 -6.26
N ARG A 57 -9.66 15.45 -6.87
CA ARG A 57 -8.31 15.88 -7.25
C ARG A 57 -7.37 16.03 -6.06
N SER A 58 -7.87 16.40 -4.89
CA SER A 58 -7.03 16.54 -3.69
C SER A 58 -6.63 15.17 -3.13
N LEU A 59 -7.53 14.18 -3.21
CA LEU A 59 -7.21 12.80 -2.86
C LEU A 59 -6.17 12.20 -3.82
N GLN A 60 -6.30 12.46 -5.12
CA GLN A 60 -5.32 12.03 -6.13
C GLN A 60 -3.94 12.63 -5.89
N ARG A 61 -3.89 13.93 -5.56
CA ARG A 61 -2.66 14.60 -5.16
C ARG A 61 -2.01 13.92 -3.97
N MET A 62 -2.79 13.57 -2.94
CA MET A 62 -2.27 12.83 -1.79
C MET A 62 -1.64 11.50 -2.24
N PHE A 63 -2.33 10.69 -3.05
CA PHE A 63 -1.77 9.42 -3.52
C PHE A 63 -0.53 9.61 -4.40
N ALA A 64 -0.51 10.60 -5.29
CA ALA A 64 0.65 10.91 -6.12
C ALA A 64 1.86 11.33 -5.27
N VAL A 65 1.64 12.20 -4.27
CA VAL A 65 2.68 12.62 -3.31
C VAL A 65 3.24 11.42 -2.54
N ILE A 66 2.38 10.54 -2.03
CA ILE A 66 2.79 9.31 -1.34
C ILE A 66 3.58 8.39 -2.28
N GLY A 67 3.10 8.19 -3.50
CA GLY A 67 3.76 7.35 -4.50
C GLY A 67 5.16 7.86 -4.87
N ILE A 68 5.32 9.17 -5.06
CA ILE A 68 6.63 9.81 -5.31
C ILE A 68 7.56 9.66 -4.09
N ALA A 69 7.05 9.85 -2.87
CA ALA A 69 7.86 9.72 -1.66
C ALA A 69 8.39 8.29 -1.48
N GLU A 70 7.52 7.28 -1.62
CA GLU A 70 7.87 5.86 -1.46
C GLU A 70 8.61 5.27 -2.66
N ALA A 71 8.57 5.90 -3.83
CA ALA A 71 9.32 5.42 -5.00
C ALA A 71 10.85 5.44 -4.78
N ASN A 72 11.35 6.33 -3.92
CA ASN A 72 12.75 6.36 -3.50
C ASN A 72 13.06 5.40 -2.33
N SER A 73 12.03 4.81 -1.71
CA SER A 73 12.16 3.83 -0.63
C SER A 73 12.49 2.44 -1.20
N GLN A 74 13.53 1.80 -0.68
CA GLN A 74 13.85 0.41 -1.01
C GLN A 74 13.08 -0.61 -0.16
N HIS A 75 12.18 -0.14 0.71
CA HIS A 75 11.48 -1.01 1.64
C HIS A 75 10.37 -1.80 0.92
N PRO A 76 10.17 -3.10 1.22
CA PRO A 76 9.09 -3.90 0.63
C PRO A 76 7.69 -3.30 0.84
N ILE A 77 7.47 -2.59 1.96
CA ILE A 77 6.23 -1.84 2.24
C ILE A 77 6.08 -0.66 1.27
N GLY A 78 7.14 0.13 1.06
CA GLY A 78 7.14 1.21 0.08
C GLY A 78 6.81 0.71 -1.33
N THR A 79 7.37 -0.45 -1.71
CA THR A 79 7.02 -1.10 -2.98
C THR A 79 5.54 -1.49 -3.07
N ALA A 80 4.93 -1.96 -1.98
CA ALA A 80 3.51 -2.27 -1.94
C ALA A 80 2.63 -1.01 -2.09
N VAL A 81 3.03 0.09 -1.44
CA VAL A 81 2.36 1.40 -1.56
C VAL A 81 2.48 1.94 -2.99
N CYS A 82 3.67 1.92 -3.59
CA CYS A 82 3.85 2.36 -4.98
C CYS A 82 2.99 1.55 -5.95
N LYS A 83 2.84 0.24 -5.75
CA LYS A 83 1.95 -0.59 -6.58
C LYS A 83 0.48 -0.23 -6.41
N LEU A 84 0.04 0.05 -5.18
CA LEU A 84 -1.30 0.55 -4.94
C LEU A 84 -1.52 1.87 -5.70
N VAL A 85 -0.59 2.82 -5.58
CA VAL A 85 -0.70 4.13 -6.24
C VAL A 85 -0.65 3.99 -7.77
N ASP A 86 0.25 3.17 -8.32
CA ASP A 86 0.32 2.87 -9.77
C ASP A 86 -1.00 2.31 -10.29
N SER A 87 -1.63 1.42 -9.51
CA SER A 87 -2.93 0.84 -9.85
C SER A 87 -4.07 1.86 -9.77
N LEU A 88 -4.08 2.70 -8.73
CA LEU A 88 -5.11 3.74 -8.50
C LEU A 88 -5.02 4.91 -9.49
N LEU A 89 -3.80 5.27 -9.88
CA LEU A 89 -3.53 6.37 -10.80
C LEU A 89 -3.37 5.88 -12.25
N HIS A 90 -3.53 4.58 -12.52
CA HIS A 90 -3.37 3.94 -13.82
C HIS A 90 -2.07 4.34 -14.55
N LEU A 91 -0.97 4.42 -13.81
CA LEU A 91 0.31 4.89 -14.36
C LEU A 91 0.95 3.84 -15.29
N ASN A 92 0.46 2.59 -15.29
CA ASN A 92 0.90 1.50 -16.16
C ASN A 92 2.42 1.29 -16.11
N GLY A 93 3.04 1.52 -14.96
CA GLY A 93 4.49 1.44 -14.79
C GLY A 93 5.28 2.67 -15.25
N ASN A 94 4.62 3.81 -15.50
CA ASN A 94 5.31 5.10 -15.63
C ASN A 94 6.11 5.40 -14.37
N SER A 95 7.29 5.99 -14.53
CA SER A 95 8.14 6.34 -13.40
C SER A 95 7.47 7.42 -12.55
N PHE A 96 7.27 7.13 -11.27
CA PHE A 96 7.06 8.16 -10.27
C PHE A 96 8.18 9.20 -10.39
N GLY A 97 7.83 10.48 -10.20
CA GLY A 97 8.81 11.56 -10.16
C GLY A 97 9.82 11.37 -9.02
N LYS A 98 10.85 12.22 -8.98
CA LYS A 98 11.85 12.18 -7.90
C LYS A 98 11.48 13.15 -6.79
N CYS A 99 11.71 12.74 -5.54
CA CYS A 99 11.71 13.64 -4.40
C CYS A 99 13.13 14.13 -4.07
N GLU A 100 13.21 15.31 -3.46
CA GLU A 100 14.42 15.96 -2.95
C GLU A 100 14.54 15.73 -1.43
N ASP A 101 15.74 15.92 -0.88
CA ASP A 101 16.02 15.79 0.56
C ASP A 101 15.49 14.51 1.22
N PHE A 102 15.59 13.39 0.50
CA PHE A 102 15.13 12.09 1.00
C PHE A 102 15.99 11.60 2.17
N VAL A 103 15.36 11.38 3.32
CA VAL A 103 15.97 10.82 4.53
C VAL A 103 15.14 9.62 4.95
N ALA A 104 15.80 8.48 5.16
CA ALA A 104 15.18 7.28 5.73
C ALA A 104 15.81 6.97 7.10
N GLU A 105 14.97 6.84 8.13
CA GLU A 105 15.39 6.47 9.48
C GLU A 105 14.88 5.06 9.83
N PRO A 106 15.78 4.08 10.01
CA PRO A 106 15.40 2.70 10.30
C PRO A 106 14.54 2.59 11.57
N GLY A 107 13.43 1.85 11.47
CA GLY A 107 12.49 1.67 12.59
C GLY A 107 11.52 2.84 12.81
N PHE A 108 11.59 3.89 11.99
CA PHE A 108 10.70 5.04 12.05
C PHE A 108 9.95 5.26 10.74
N GLY A 109 10.67 5.65 9.68
CA GLY A 109 10.04 6.07 8.43
C GLY A 109 10.96 6.87 7.50
N ILE A 110 10.35 7.60 6.58
CA ILE A 110 10.98 8.47 5.60
C ILE A 110 10.49 9.92 5.72
N LYS A 111 11.32 10.83 5.23
CA LYS A 111 11.04 12.27 5.06
C LYS A 111 11.57 12.71 3.71
N CYS A 112 10.83 13.52 2.98
CA CYS A 112 11.31 14.13 1.73
C CYS A 112 10.56 15.42 1.37
N ALA A 113 11.11 16.17 0.42
CA ALA A 113 10.47 17.31 -0.21
C ALA A 113 10.09 16.96 -1.66
N ILE A 114 8.91 17.39 -2.11
CA ILE A 114 8.40 17.10 -3.46
C ILE A 114 7.93 18.41 -4.10
N ASP A 115 8.45 18.74 -5.29
CA ASP A 115 7.95 19.87 -6.06
C ASP A 115 6.51 19.61 -6.53
N ARG A 116 5.64 20.59 -6.32
CA ARG A 116 4.25 20.55 -6.75
C ARG A 116 4.09 20.30 -8.26
N ARG A 117 5.01 20.78 -9.09
CA ARG A 117 4.97 20.58 -10.54
C ARG A 117 5.00 19.10 -10.90
N VAL A 118 5.86 18.34 -10.24
CA VAL A 118 5.99 16.88 -10.44
C VAL A 118 4.69 16.16 -10.10
N VAL A 119 3.98 16.62 -9.07
CA VAL A 119 2.69 16.06 -8.66
C VAL A 119 1.59 16.42 -9.67
N ASP A 120 1.52 17.70 -10.07
CA ASP A 120 0.52 18.18 -11.01
C ASP A 120 0.73 17.55 -12.41
N ASP A 121 1.97 17.27 -12.84
CA ASP A 121 2.28 16.55 -14.08
C ASP A 121 1.66 15.14 -14.09
N ILE A 122 1.84 14.36 -13.00
CA ILE A 122 1.27 13.01 -12.85
C ILE A 122 -0.27 13.03 -12.92
N ILE A 123 -0.89 14.11 -12.44
CA ILE A 123 -2.36 14.23 -12.35
C ILE A 123 -2.96 14.86 -13.61
N SER A 124 -2.15 15.60 -14.38
CA SER A 124 -2.59 16.29 -15.60
C SER A 124 -2.83 15.35 -16.79
N ASP A 125 -2.27 14.14 -16.76
CA ASP A 125 -2.56 13.13 -17.77
C ASP A 125 -4.06 12.75 -17.72
N GLU A 126 -4.80 13.17 -18.75
CA GLU A 126 -6.27 13.05 -18.88
C GLU A 126 -6.82 11.61 -18.89
N ASN A 127 -5.98 10.60 -18.65
CA ASN A 127 -6.42 9.20 -18.46
C ASN A 127 -7.16 8.99 -17.13
N PHE A 128 -7.31 10.04 -16.34
CA PHE A 128 -7.86 9.99 -15.00
C PHE A 128 -9.39 10.06 -15.00
N ALA A 129 -10.03 8.89 -15.11
CA ALA A 129 -11.45 8.74 -14.81
C ALA A 129 -11.64 7.86 -13.56
N LEU A 130 -11.32 8.37 -12.36
CA LEU A 130 -12.22 8.03 -11.24
C LEU A 130 -13.54 8.70 -11.57
N ASN A 131 -14.50 7.90 -12.05
CA ASN A 131 -15.79 8.38 -12.53
C ASN A 131 -16.41 9.32 -11.48
N PRO A 132 -16.63 10.62 -11.77
CA PRO A 132 -17.18 11.57 -10.79
C PRO A 132 -18.59 11.20 -10.33
N GLN A 133 -19.26 10.27 -11.03
CA GLN A 133 -20.56 9.72 -10.67
C GLN A 133 -20.47 8.50 -9.73
N ASN A 134 -19.29 7.89 -9.54
CA ASN A 134 -19.05 6.84 -8.55
C ASN A 134 -18.62 7.47 -7.22
N ARG A 135 -19.55 8.08 -6.48
CA ARG A 135 -19.35 8.46 -5.07
C ARG A 135 -19.15 7.25 -4.13
N GLN A 136 -18.99 6.05 -4.67
CA GLN A 136 -18.87 4.79 -3.95
C GLN A 136 -17.65 4.06 -4.48
N ASN A 137 -16.61 3.94 -3.64
CA ASN A 137 -15.65 2.83 -3.41
C ASN A 137 -15.28 1.80 -4.50
N LYS A 138 -15.76 1.85 -5.74
CA LYS A 138 -15.64 0.75 -6.72
C LYS A 138 -14.22 0.50 -7.18
N ASP A 139 -13.44 1.55 -7.42
CA ASP A 139 -12.04 1.39 -7.88
C ASP A 139 -11.14 0.81 -6.76
N PHE A 140 -11.54 0.98 -5.50
CA PHE A 140 -10.89 0.41 -4.32
C PHE A 140 -11.37 -1.01 -4.02
N GLU A 141 -12.65 -1.33 -4.28
CA GLU A 141 -13.22 -2.67 -4.19
C GLU A 141 -12.56 -3.66 -5.17
N GLU A 142 -12.15 -3.20 -6.36
CA GLU A 142 -11.39 -4.02 -7.33
C GLU A 142 -9.95 -4.34 -6.87
N LEU A 143 -9.38 -3.49 -6.00
CA LEU A 143 -8.02 -3.64 -5.47
C LEU A 143 -7.98 -4.36 -4.11
N ASP A 144 -9.12 -4.92 -3.66
CA ASP A 144 -9.29 -5.54 -2.33
C ASP A 144 -8.83 -4.61 -1.18
N THR A 145 -8.81 -3.30 -1.46
CA THR A 145 -8.28 -2.26 -0.57
C THR A 145 -9.43 -1.41 -0.08
N LYS A 146 -9.60 -1.27 1.23
CA LYS A 146 -10.71 -0.45 1.78
C LYS A 146 -10.23 0.96 2.12
N VAL A 147 -10.87 1.98 1.55
CA VAL A 147 -10.69 3.38 1.97
C VAL A 147 -11.75 3.76 3.00
N VAL A 148 -11.32 4.17 4.18
CA VAL A 148 -12.19 4.62 5.27
C VAL A 148 -11.88 6.07 5.61
N TYR A 149 -12.89 6.93 5.65
CA TYR A 149 -12.74 8.32 6.09
C TYR A 149 -13.22 8.43 7.54
N LEU A 150 -12.36 8.92 8.45
CA LEU A 150 -12.70 8.98 9.88
C LEU A 150 -13.28 10.33 10.33
N ASN A 151 -12.89 11.46 9.72
CA ASN A 151 -13.34 12.78 10.14
C ASN A 151 -14.19 13.54 9.10
N GLU A 152 -15.18 14.30 9.58
CA GLU A 152 -15.98 15.26 8.80
C GLU A 152 -15.42 16.70 8.80
N SER A 153 -14.38 16.97 9.59
CA SER A 153 -13.71 18.27 9.63
C SER A 153 -13.03 18.54 8.28
N GLN A 154 -13.57 19.52 7.54
CA GLN A 154 -12.98 19.98 6.29
C GLN A 154 -11.69 20.72 6.59
N THR A 155 -10.56 20.17 6.17
CA THR A 155 -9.32 20.94 6.05
C THR A 155 -9.20 21.49 4.64
N ASP A 156 -9.29 22.81 4.51
CA ASP A 156 -8.67 23.52 3.41
C ASP A 156 -7.15 23.34 3.57
N LEU A 157 -6.56 22.37 2.88
CA LEU A 157 -5.15 22.50 2.53
C LEU A 157 -5.06 23.73 1.62
N LYS A 158 -4.93 24.92 2.19
CA LYS A 158 -4.55 26.12 1.44
C LYS A 158 -3.11 25.91 1.00
N LEU A 159 -2.95 25.25 -0.14
CA LEU A 159 -1.69 24.94 -0.79
C LEU A 159 -1.08 26.23 -1.35
N SER A 160 -0.44 27.02 -0.47
CA SER A 160 0.38 28.17 -0.83
C SER A 160 1.79 27.79 -1.27
N ASP A 161 2.25 26.59 -0.94
CA ASP A 161 3.67 26.25 -1.06
C ASP A 161 3.96 25.56 -2.40
N GLU A 162 5.08 25.96 -3.01
CA GLU A 162 5.61 25.37 -4.25
C GLU A 162 6.12 23.93 -4.02
N THR A 163 6.37 23.56 -2.75
CA THR A 163 6.92 22.27 -2.35
C THR A 163 6.11 21.61 -1.24
N PHE A 164 5.97 20.30 -1.33
CA PHE A 164 5.36 19.43 -0.33
C PHE A 164 6.44 18.83 0.56
N ASN A 165 6.39 19.14 1.85
CA ASN A 165 7.20 18.43 2.86
C ASN A 165 6.41 17.20 3.33
N VAL A 166 6.93 16.02 3.01
CA VAL A 166 6.26 14.74 3.27
C VAL A 166 6.98 13.98 4.36
N LEU A 167 6.19 13.44 5.28
CA LEU A 167 6.64 12.55 6.33
C LEU A 167 5.80 11.28 6.30
N ILE A 168 6.44 10.11 6.17
CA ILE A 168 5.77 8.81 6.18
C ILE A 168 6.47 7.93 7.19
N GLY A 169 5.74 7.34 8.13
CA GLY A 169 6.32 6.44 9.13
C GLY A 169 5.34 6.10 10.23
N ASN A 170 5.84 5.41 11.26
CA ASN A 170 5.03 5.02 12.40
C ASN A 170 4.68 6.22 13.31
N ARG A 171 3.79 5.99 14.28
CA ARG A 171 3.39 6.99 15.29
C ARG A 171 4.58 7.65 16.01
N LYS A 172 5.64 6.91 16.31
CA LYS A 172 6.84 7.45 16.95
C LYS A 172 7.58 8.43 16.04
N TRP A 173 7.56 8.22 14.73
CA TRP A 173 8.15 9.10 13.73
C TRP A 173 7.40 10.42 13.64
N ILE A 174 6.07 10.34 13.64
CA ILE A 174 5.18 11.51 13.60
C ILE A 174 5.38 12.37 14.86
N LEU A 175 5.36 11.75 16.04
CA LEU A 175 5.59 12.44 17.31
C LEU A 175 7.00 13.04 17.44
N LYS A 176 8.03 12.38 16.89
CA LYS A 176 9.41 12.89 16.87
C LYS A 176 9.56 14.19 16.06
N HIS A 177 8.63 14.44 15.14
CA HIS A 177 8.59 15.64 14.32
C HIS A 177 7.52 16.66 14.77
N ASP A 178 7.09 16.56 16.03
CA ASP A 178 6.15 17.50 16.66
C ASP A 178 4.81 17.63 15.94
N ILE A 179 4.40 16.56 15.24
CA ILE A 179 3.07 16.46 14.62
C ILE A 179 2.14 15.78 15.62
N GLU A 180 1.05 16.46 15.96
CA GLU A 180 0.02 15.93 16.85
C GLU A 180 -0.75 14.81 16.16
N VAL A 181 -0.93 13.69 16.86
CA VAL A 181 -1.72 12.55 16.41
C VAL A 181 -3.05 12.58 17.16
N ASP A 182 -4.15 12.69 16.43
CA ASP A 182 -5.51 12.67 16.99
C ASP A 182 -5.78 11.36 17.77
N GLU A 183 -6.56 11.43 18.85
CA GLU A 183 -6.89 10.26 19.67
C GLU A 183 -7.60 9.15 18.88
N GLU A 184 -8.39 9.50 17.85
CA GLU A 184 -9.04 8.52 16.99
C GLU A 184 -8.03 7.82 16.07
N VAL A 185 -7.06 8.58 15.53
CA VAL A 185 -5.94 8.03 14.73
C VAL A 185 -5.13 7.06 15.58
N ASP A 186 -4.77 7.47 16.80
CA ASP A 186 -3.91 6.68 17.69
C ASP A 186 -4.58 5.36 18.09
N ARG A 187 -5.90 5.39 18.33
CA ARG A 187 -6.70 4.21 18.67
C ARG A 187 -6.76 3.21 17.52
N GLU A 188 -7.04 3.66 16.31
CA GLU A 188 -7.08 2.79 15.13
C GLU A 188 -5.70 2.20 14.81
N MET A 189 -4.63 3.01 14.90
CA MET A 189 -3.26 2.51 14.72
C MET A 189 -2.91 1.45 15.77
N THR A 190 -3.23 1.70 17.04
CA THR A 190 -2.96 0.74 18.13
C THR A 190 -3.69 -0.59 17.91
N ALA A 191 -4.96 -0.55 17.49
CA ALA A 191 -5.73 -1.76 17.21
C ALA A 191 -5.11 -2.60 16.08
N LEU A 192 -4.65 -1.95 15.00
CA LEU A 192 -3.99 -2.64 13.89
C LEU A 192 -2.62 -3.22 14.29
N GLU A 193 -1.85 -2.50 15.10
CA GLU A 193 -0.56 -2.96 15.65
C GLU A 193 -0.74 -4.19 16.56
N GLU A 194 -1.79 -4.23 17.40
CA GLU A 194 -2.12 -5.37 18.27
C GLU A 194 -2.51 -6.62 17.48
N ASP A 195 -3.17 -6.46 16.32
CA ASP A 195 -3.48 -7.54 15.39
C ASP A 195 -2.26 -8.01 14.57
N GLY A 196 -1.08 -7.42 14.79
CA GLY A 196 0.15 -7.73 14.08
C GLY A 196 0.15 -7.26 12.62
N GLN A 197 -0.68 -6.26 12.30
CA GLN A 197 -0.67 -5.57 11.01
C GLN A 197 0.31 -4.39 11.07
N THR A 198 0.82 -3.98 9.91
CA THR A 198 1.74 -2.83 9.75
C THR A 198 1.05 -1.74 8.96
#